data_AF-A0A1B6M5F2-F1
#
_entry.id   AF-A0A1B6M5F2-F1
#
_cell.length_a   1.000
_cell.length_b   1.000
_cell.length_c   1.000
_cell.angle_alpha   90.00
_cell.angle_beta   90.00
_cell.angle_gamma   90.00
#
_symmetry.space_group_name_H-M   'P 1'
#
loop_
_entity.id
_entity.type
_entity.pdbx_description
1 polymer ?
#
loop_
_entity_poly.entity_id
_entity_poly.type
_entity_poly.pdbx_seq_one_letter_code
_entity_poly.pdbx_strand_id
1 'polypeptide(L)'
;LCNWPNLVRCPVSQGNEITQVLQKSSLRKEDKEGKYKIVCYFTNWAWYRKGEAKFYPEHVDPSLCTHVVFAFASLDPNELTIKAFDPWTDIDNSFYARLTSLASPDTQILLSLGGWTDSTGDKYSRV
;
A
#
# COMPACT_ATOMS: atom_id res chain seq x y z
N LEU A 1 -9.72 -8.85 18.05
CA LEU A 1 -10.75 -9.17 17.06
C LEU A 1 -10.42 -8.40 15.77
N CYS A 2 -9.75 -9.06 14.82
CA CYS A 2 -9.34 -8.49 13.52
C CYS A 2 -10.45 -8.72 12.50
N ASN A 3 -11.48 -7.88 12.52
CA ASN A 3 -12.72 -8.09 11.76
C ASN A 3 -12.61 -7.44 10.37
N TRP A 4 -11.50 -7.70 9.69
CA TRP A 4 -11.28 -7.24 8.33
C TRP A 4 -12.17 -8.06 7.36
N PRO A 5 -12.91 -7.43 6.43
CA PRO A 5 -12.94 -6.00 6.07
C PRO A 5 -14.15 -5.22 6.62
N ASN A 6 -14.95 -5.80 7.52
CA ASN A 6 -16.26 -5.24 7.88
C ASN A 6 -16.19 -3.88 8.58
N LEU A 7 -15.11 -3.61 9.33
CA LEU A 7 -14.93 -2.34 10.07
C LEU A 7 -14.20 -1.25 9.29
N VAL A 8 -13.67 -1.54 8.10
CA VAL A 8 -13.01 -0.54 7.23
C VAL A 8 -13.93 0.02 6.15
N ARG A 9 -15.21 -0.37 6.17
CA ARG A 9 -16.24 0.22 5.30
C ARG A 9 -16.75 1.51 5.95
N CYS A 10 -16.30 2.66 5.47
CA CYS A 10 -16.84 3.95 5.91
C CYS A 10 -18.28 4.12 5.39
N PRO A 11 -19.25 4.54 6.24
CA PRO A 11 -20.59 4.87 5.78
C PRO A 11 -20.54 6.13 4.89
N VAL A 12 -21.03 6.01 3.66
CA VAL A 12 -21.07 7.12 2.70
C VAL A 12 -22.37 7.89 2.94
N SER A 13 -22.26 9.15 3.39
CA SER A 13 -23.40 10.07 3.37
C SER A 13 -23.70 10.46 1.92
N GLN A 14 -24.97 10.41 1.53
CA GLN A 14 -25.42 10.73 0.18
C GLN A 14 -25.15 12.21 -0.15
N GLY A 15 -24.08 12.46 -0.89
CA GLY A 15 -23.69 13.76 -1.47
C GLY A 15 -23.17 13.54 -2.90
N ASN A 16 -23.67 14.33 -3.85
CA ASN A 16 -24.10 13.85 -5.17
C ASN A 16 -23.02 13.78 -6.26
N GLU A 17 -21.73 13.85 -5.94
CA GLU A 17 -20.64 13.73 -6.94
C GLU A 17 -19.59 12.68 -6.59
N ILE A 18 -19.44 12.35 -5.30
CA ILE A 18 -18.51 11.32 -4.81
C ILE A 18 -19.05 9.91 -5.10
N THR A 19 -20.38 9.77 -5.20
CA THR A 19 -21.07 8.49 -5.41
C THR A 19 -20.66 7.80 -6.70
N GLN A 20 -20.36 8.54 -7.79
CA GLN A 20 -19.95 7.96 -9.06
C GLN A 20 -18.52 7.39 -9.03
N VAL A 21 -17.61 8.05 -8.31
CA VAL A 21 -16.24 7.58 -8.11
C VAL A 21 -16.23 6.34 -7.20
N LEU A 22 -17.09 6.32 -6.18
CA LEU A 22 -17.26 5.16 -5.29
C LEU A 22 -17.96 3.99 -5.98
N GLN A 23 -18.91 4.22 -6.90
CA GLN A 23 -19.50 3.16 -7.72
C GLN A 23 -18.46 2.51 -8.64
N LYS A 24 -17.52 3.30 -9.18
CA LYS A 24 -16.38 2.78 -9.95
C LYS A 24 -15.43 1.97 -9.06
N SER A 25 -15.31 2.31 -7.78
CA SER A 25 -14.60 1.49 -6.78
C SER A 25 -15.37 0.23 -6.35
N SER A 26 -16.68 0.19 -6.56
CA SER A 26 -17.55 -0.98 -6.36
C SER A 26 -17.50 -1.99 -7.53
N LEU A 27 -16.73 -1.69 -8.59
CA LEU A 27 -16.23 -2.69 -9.55
C LEU A 27 -15.02 -3.46 -9.00
N ARG A 28 -14.65 -3.30 -7.72
CA ARG A 28 -13.84 -4.32 -7.04
C ARG A 28 -14.71 -5.58 -6.98
N LYS A 29 -14.36 -6.54 -7.87
CA LYS A 29 -14.77 -7.96 -7.86
C LYS A 29 -15.27 -8.35 -6.48
N GLU A 30 -16.50 -8.91 -6.42
CA GLU A 30 -16.95 -9.68 -5.26
C GLU A 30 -15.75 -10.43 -4.69
N ASP A 31 -15.50 -10.27 -3.39
CA ASP A 31 -14.58 -11.14 -2.65
C ASP A 31 -15.02 -12.55 -3.03
N LYS A 32 -14.26 -13.21 -3.92
CA LYS A 32 -14.61 -14.55 -4.36
C LYS A 32 -14.44 -15.42 -3.14
N GLU A 33 -15.55 -15.66 -2.45
CA GLU A 33 -15.64 -16.45 -1.24
C GLU A 33 -14.96 -17.79 -1.55
N GLY A 34 -13.82 -18.06 -0.90
CA GLY A 34 -12.99 -19.25 -1.14
C GLY A 34 -11.69 -19.07 -1.94
N LYS A 35 -11.26 -17.86 -2.33
CA LYS A 35 -9.91 -17.65 -2.91
C LYS A 35 -8.87 -17.22 -1.87
N TYR A 36 -7.74 -17.91 -1.83
CA TYR A 36 -6.59 -17.55 -0.98
C TYR A 36 -5.97 -16.21 -1.42
N LYS A 37 -5.42 -15.47 -0.44
CA LYS A 37 -4.69 -14.23 -0.68
C LYS A 37 -3.20 -14.50 -0.62
N ILE A 38 -2.45 -13.98 -1.61
CA ILE A 38 -0.99 -13.97 -1.62
C ILE A 38 -0.57 -12.51 -1.49
N VAL A 39 0.05 -12.17 -0.37
CA VAL A 39 0.42 -10.79 -0.01
C VAL A 39 1.93 -10.64 -0.11
N CYS A 40 2.39 -9.89 -1.10
CA CYS A 40 3.79 -9.68 -1.39
C CYS A 40 4.24 -8.31 -0.88
N TYR A 41 5.30 -8.27 -0.06
CA TYR A 41 5.89 -7.01 0.37
C TYR A 41 6.96 -6.57 -0.62
N PHE A 42 6.79 -5.37 -1.18
CA PHE A 42 7.81 -4.70 -1.97
C PHE A 42 8.57 -3.72 -1.07
N THR A 43 9.90 -3.74 -1.13
CA THR A 43 10.75 -2.93 -0.24
C THR A 43 11.62 -2.00 -1.08
N ASN A 44 11.47 -0.68 -0.88
CA ASN A 44 12.19 0.31 -1.69
C ASN A 44 13.73 0.20 -1.51
N TRP A 45 14.20 -0.12 -0.30
CA TRP A 45 15.62 -0.24 0.01
C TRP A 45 16.33 -1.41 -0.71
N ALA A 46 15.59 -2.34 -1.33
CA ALA A 46 16.18 -3.37 -2.17
C ALA A 46 16.86 -2.80 -3.43
N TRP A 47 16.54 -1.57 -3.83
CA TRP A 47 17.24 -0.83 -4.89
C TRP A 47 18.72 -0.61 -4.58
N TYR A 48 19.08 -0.47 -3.31
CA TYR A 48 20.45 -0.16 -2.89
C TYR A 48 21.36 -1.39 -2.82
N ARG A 49 20.83 -2.59 -3.13
CA ARG A 49 21.63 -3.81 -3.26
C ARG A 49 22.50 -3.74 -4.53
N LYS A 50 23.59 -4.51 -4.55
CA LYS A 50 24.54 -4.58 -5.67
C LYS A 50 24.25 -5.78 -6.58
N GLY A 51 24.60 -5.65 -7.86
CA GLY A 51 24.48 -6.73 -8.85
C GLY A 51 23.04 -7.23 -9.02
N GLU A 52 22.91 -8.53 -9.24
CA GLU A 52 21.63 -9.24 -9.47
C GLU A 52 20.63 -9.12 -8.32
N ALA A 53 21.08 -8.74 -7.12
CA ALA A 53 20.19 -8.57 -5.97
C ALA A 53 19.47 -7.21 -5.95
N LYS A 54 19.81 -6.30 -6.87
CA LYS A 54 19.15 -5.00 -7.02
C LYS A 54 17.72 -5.18 -7.54
N PHE A 55 16.75 -4.62 -6.83
CA PHE A 55 15.34 -4.82 -7.14
C PHE A 55 14.60 -3.48 -7.31
N TYR A 56 13.79 -3.37 -8.36
CA TYR A 56 12.98 -2.19 -8.70
C TYR A 56 11.52 -2.59 -8.99
N PRO A 57 10.58 -1.64 -9.03
CA PRO A 57 9.16 -1.94 -9.24
C PRO A 57 8.88 -2.84 -10.45
N GLU A 58 9.59 -2.68 -11.56
CA GLU A 58 9.38 -3.47 -12.80
C GLU A 58 9.78 -4.94 -12.65
N HIS A 59 10.50 -5.31 -11.60
CA HIS A 59 10.79 -6.72 -11.28
C HIS A 59 9.66 -7.41 -10.54
N VAL A 60 8.63 -6.68 -10.09
CA VAL A 60 7.46 -7.28 -9.47
C VAL A 60 6.59 -7.90 -10.56
N ASP A 61 6.41 -9.22 -10.52
CA ASP A 61 5.40 -9.91 -11.32
C ASP A 61 4.04 -9.86 -10.59
N PRO A 62 3.08 -9.04 -11.04
CA PRO A 62 1.78 -8.91 -10.37
C PRO A 62 0.95 -10.19 -10.43
N SER A 63 1.23 -11.11 -11.36
CA SER A 63 0.47 -12.37 -11.48
C SER A 63 0.71 -13.34 -10.32
N LEU A 64 1.82 -13.18 -9.61
CA LEU A 64 2.19 -14.02 -8.46
C LEU A 64 1.51 -13.58 -7.16
N CYS A 65 0.94 -12.36 -7.13
CA CYS A 65 0.44 -11.73 -5.90
C CYS A 65 -1.01 -11.29 -6.10
N THR A 66 -1.87 -11.52 -5.09
CA THR A 66 -3.20 -10.88 -5.09
C THR A 66 -3.14 -9.48 -4.49
N HIS A 67 -2.18 -9.23 -3.60
CA HIS A 67 -1.90 -7.92 -3.03
C HIS A 67 -0.40 -7.68 -3.03
N VAL A 68 0.04 -6.52 -3.47
CA VAL A 68 1.41 -6.03 -3.29
C VAL A 68 1.35 -4.86 -2.30
N VAL A 69 2.17 -4.93 -1.27
CA VAL A 69 2.24 -3.94 -0.20
C VAL A 69 3.59 -3.23 -0.29
N PHE A 70 3.56 -1.94 -0.60
CA PHE A 70 4.76 -1.09 -0.58
C PHE A 70 5.18 -0.85 0.87
N ALA A 71 6.39 -1.24 1.21
CA ALA A 71 7.04 -1.06 2.50
C ALA A 71 8.22 -0.08 2.36
N PHE A 72 8.26 1.04 3.08
CA PHE A 72 7.25 1.59 4.00
C PHE A 72 7.12 3.10 3.80
N ALA A 73 5.97 3.67 4.14
CA ALA A 73 5.86 5.08 4.51
C ALA A 73 6.14 5.25 6.02
N SER A 74 6.46 6.47 6.45
CA SER A 74 6.78 6.83 7.84
C SER A 74 5.67 7.72 8.44
N LEU A 75 5.49 7.65 9.76
CA LEU A 75 4.67 8.63 10.50
C LEU A 75 5.53 9.82 10.92
N ASP A 76 5.11 11.03 10.58
CA ASP A 76 5.75 12.24 11.11
C ASP A 76 5.48 12.37 12.63
N PRO A 77 6.52 12.46 13.47
CA PRO A 77 6.35 12.47 14.92
C PRO A 77 5.75 13.78 15.47
N ASN A 78 5.75 14.85 14.68
CA ASN A 78 5.20 16.15 15.09
C ASN A 78 3.78 16.30 14.57
N GLU A 79 3.59 16.13 13.27
CA GLU A 79 2.32 16.38 12.59
C GLU A 79 1.35 15.18 12.65
N LEU A 80 1.85 13.99 13.01
CA LEU A 80 1.09 12.73 12.99
C LEU A 80 0.46 12.43 11.62
N THR A 81 1.12 12.87 10.55
CA THR A 81 0.73 12.63 9.16
C THR A 81 1.68 11.65 8.48
N ILE A 82 1.18 10.98 7.44
CA ILE A 82 1.98 10.03 6.64
C ILE A 82 2.96 10.82 5.77
N LYS A 83 4.22 10.36 5.72
CA LYS A 83 5.24 10.86 4.80
C LYS A 83 6.02 9.72 4.13
N ALA A 84 6.65 10.00 2.99
CA ALA A 84 7.57 9.06 2.35
C ALA A 84 8.75 8.76 3.28
N PHE A 85 9.16 7.49 3.37
CA PHE A 85 10.32 7.11 4.17
C PHE A 85 11.62 7.52 3.48
N ASP A 86 11.71 7.33 2.16
CA ASP A 86 12.83 7.78 1.32
C ASP A 86 12.27 8.56 0.12
N PRO A 87 12.16 9.90 0.21
CA PRO A 87 11.63 10.73 -0.87
C PRO A 87 12.38 10.58 -2.19
N TRP A 88 13.68 10.28 -2.15
CA TRP A 88 14.49 10.16 -3.35
C TRP A 88 14.10 8.93 -4.17
N THR A 89 13.90 7.77 -3.52
CA THR A 89 13.39 6.60 -4.24
C THR A 89 11.91 6.74 -4.56
N ASP A 90 11.13 7.14 -3.55
CA ASP A 90 9.68 7.01 -3.55
C ASP A 90 9.00 8.02 -4.47
N ILE A 91 9.53 9.25 -4.51
CA ILE A 91 8.98 10.40 -5.24
C ILE A 91 9.89 10.71 -6.44
N ASP A 92 11.16 11.07 -6.22
CA ASP A 92 12.04 11.56 -7.29
C ASP A 92 12.31 10.48 -8.35
N ASN A 93 12.47 9.22 -7.92
CA ASN A 93 12.58 8.06 -8.82
C ASN A 93 11.24 7.32 -9.03
N SER A 94 10.14 7.94 -8.59
CA SER A 94 8.76 7.56 -8.91
C SER A 94 8.38 6.13 -8.51
N PHE A 95 8.97 5.57 -7.45
CA PHE A 95 8.68 4.20 -7.02
C PHE A 95 7.20 3.98 -6.69
N TYR A 96 6.53 4.95 -6.05
CA TYR A 96 5.09 4.84 -5.78
C TYR A 96 4.29 4.76 -7.08
N ALA A 97 4.55 5.65 -8.04
CA ALA A 97 3.83 5.67 -9.32
C ALA A 97 4.12 4.40 -10.15
N ARG A 98 5.39 3.98 -10.19
CA ARG A 98 5.81 2.78 -10.94
C ARG A 98 5.20 1.51 -10.38
N LEU A 99 5.20 1.32 -9.05
CA LEU A 99 4.57 0.15 -8.45
C LEU A 99 3.04 0.17 -8.59
N THR A 100 2.39 1.33 -8.40
CA THR A 100 0.92 1.42 -8.53
C THR A 100 0.45 1.23 -9.97
N SER A 101 1.29 1.49 -10.97
CA SER A 101 0.98 1.19 -12.37
C SER A 101 0.80 -0.30 -12.68
N LEU A 102 1.30 -1.20 -11.81
CA LEU A 102 1.13 -2.65 -11.90
C LEU A 102 -0.22 -3.14 -11.37
N ALA A 103 -1.04 -2.25 -10.80
CA ALA A 103 -2.36 -2.60 -10.31
C ALA A 103 -3.23 -3.19 -11.43
N SER A 104 -3.95 -4.25 -11.10
CA SER A 104 -4.84 -4.94 -12.03
C SER A 104 -6.15 -5.32 -11.32
N PRO A 105 -7.19 -5.76 -12.06
CA PRO A 105 -8.40 -6.31 -11.44
C PRO A 105 -8.15 -7.52 -10.53
N ASP A 106 -7.00 -8.18 -10.65
CA ASP A 106 -6.61 -9.35 -9.87
C ASP A 106 -5.49 -9.07 -8.85
N THR A 107 -4.84 -7.91 -8.92
CA THR A 107 -3.71 -7.52 -8.06
C THR A 107 -3.92 -6.11 -7.50
N GLN A 108 -4.13 -6.02 -6.19
CA GLN A 108 -4.26 -4.73 -5.49
C GLN A 108 -2.90 -4.23 -5.00
N ILE A 109 -2.66 -2.92 -5.10
CA ILE A 109 -1.45 -2.29 -4.57
C ILE A 109 -1.84 -1.46 -3.34
N LEU A 110 -1.14 -1.66 -2.22
CA LEU A 110 -1.36 -0.99 -0.95
C LEU A 110 -0.07 -0.34 -0.47
N LEU A 111 -0.19 0.72 0.33
CA LEU A 111 0.93 1.34 1.04
C LEU A 111 0.88 0.92 2.51
N SER A 112 2.00 0.44 3.04
CA SER A 112 2.16 0.17 4.48
C SER A 112 2.87 1.32 5.18
N LEU A 113 2.42 1.64 6.39
CA LEU A 113 2.95 2.68 7.25
C LEU A 113 3.71 2.03 8.42
N GLY A 114 4.90 2.51 8.73
CA GLY A 114 5.70 2.09 9.88
C GLY A 114 6.86 1.17 9.51
N GLY A 115 6.79 -0.08 9.99
CA GLY A 115 7.92 -1.00 9.96
C GLY A 115 8.82 -0.86 11.20
N TRP A 116 9.68 -1.85 11.44
CA TRP A 116 10.48 -1.97 12.66
C TRP A 116 11.19 -0.66 13.04
N THR A 117 11.93 -0.07 12.09
CA THR A 117 12.70 1.15 12.33
C THR A 117 11.81 2.33 12.68
N ASP A 118 10.73 2.53 11.93
CA ASP A 118 9.85 3.68 12.11
C ASP A 118 9.00 3.56 13.37
N SER A 119 8.71 2.35 13.84
CA SER A 119 7.96 2.10 15.08
C SER A 119 8.79 2.25 16.36
N THR A 120 10.02 2.75 16.27
CA THR A 120 10.82 3.10 17.45
C THR A 120 10.27 4.35 18.14
N GLY A 121 10.20 4.33 19.47
CA GLY A 121 9.70 5.44 20.28
C GLY A 121 8.18 5.37 20.51
N ASP A 122 7.58 6.51 20.86
CA ASP A 122 6.19 6.58 21.29
C ASP A 122 5.24 7.20 20.24
N LYS A 123 5.73 7.66 19.09
CA LYS A 123 4.91 8.44 18.12
C LYS A 123 3.64 7.73 17.63
N TYR A 124 3.60 6.40 17.65
CA TYR A 124 2.43 5.60 17.29
C TYR A 124 1.47 5.31 18.46
N SER A 125 1.95 5.45 19.70
CA SER A 125 1.23 5.11 20.92
C SER A 125 0.97 6.33 21.81
N ARG A 126 1.44 7.51 21.43
CA ARG A 126 1.30 8.76 22.17
C ARG A 126 -0.16 9.22 22.04
N VAL A 127 -0.99 8.70 22.93
CA VAL A 127 -2.38 9.09 23.18
C VAL A 127 -2.55 9.49 24.63
#